data_AF-A0A920FML4-F1
#
_entry.id   AF-A0A920FML4-F1
#
_cell.length_a   1.000
_cell.length_b   1.000
_cell.length_c   1.000
_cell.angle_alpha   90.00
_cell.angle_beta   90.00
_cell.angle_gamma   90.00
#
_symmetry.space_group_name_H-M   'P 1'
#
loop_
_entity.id
_entity.type
_entity.pdbx_description
1 polymer ?
#
loop_
_entity_poly.entity_id
_entity_poly.type
_entity_poly.pdbx_seq_one_letter_code
_entity_poly.pdbx_strand_id
1 'polypeptide(L)'
;MEEAFNVAQSCGVELDRSSVVKGIEMISQPGGTGDNKSSLCVDLLNGRKTEVDFIYGSVIQRGLENQVPTPTLQVLHGLVKGIEARNISII
;
A
#
# COMPACT_ATOMS: atom_id res chain seq x y z
N MET A 1 -0.30 -4.25 7.93
CA MET A 1 -0.62 -5.60 7.40
C MET A 1 -1.93 -6.12 7.96
N GLU A 2 -2.15 -6.02 9.27
CA GLU A 2 -3.43 -6.37 9.92
C GLU A 2 -4.66 -5.75 9.25
N GLU A 3 -4.63 -4.46 8.94
CA GLU A 3 -5.75 -3.79 8.26
C GLU A 3 -6.12 -4.46 6.93
N ALA A 4 -5.13 -4.82 6.11
CA ALA A 4 -5.37 -5.49 4.83
C ALA A 4 -5.94 -6.91 5.01
N PHE A 5 -5.48 -7.66 6.03
CA PHE A 5 -6.05 -8.97 6.36
C PHE A 5 -7.50 -8.87 6.82
N ASN A 6 -7.80 -7.93 7.72
CA ASN A 6 -9.15 -7.75 8.24
C ASN A 6 -10.13 -7.36 7.11
N VAL A 7 -9.70 -6.50 6.19
CA VAL A 7 -10.49 -6.16 5.00
C VAL A 7 -10.64 -7.35 4.05
N ALA A 8 -9.60 -8.14 3.82
CA ALA A 8 -9.70 -9.34 2.99
C ALA A 8 -10.71 -10.33 3.57
N GLN A 9 -10.64 -10.58 4.88
CA GLN A 9 -11.57 -11.45 5.59
C GLN A 9 -13.01 -10.95 5.49
N SER A 10 -13.27 -9.64 5.68
CA SER A 10 -14.61 -9.08 5.55
C SER A 10 -15.15 -9.18 4.12
N CYS A 11 -14.27 -9.19 3.11
CA CYS A 11 -14.64 -9.42 1.71
C CYS A 11 -14.82 -10.90 1.34
N GLY A 12 -14.68 -11.84 2.28
CA GLY A 12 -14.73 -13.28 2.01
C GLY A 12 -13.51 -13.82 1.26
N VAL A 13 -12.39 -13.10 1.27
CA VAL A 13 -11.12 -13.54 0.66
C VAL A 13 -10.27 -14.21 1.73
N GLU A 14 -10.05 -15.51 1.57
CA GLU A 14 -9.16 -16.26 2.44
C GLU A 14 -7.69 -16.07 2.03
N LEU A 15 -6.89 -15.56 2.96
CA LEU A 15 -5.45 -15.42 2.80
C LEU A 15 -4.77 -16.26 3.88
N ASP A 16 -3.88 -17.18 3.50
CA ASP A 16 -3.00 -17.82 4.47
C ASP A 16 -1.98 -16.81 4.98
N ARG A 17 -2.22 -16.36 6.21
CA ARG A 17 -1.39 -15.38 6.90
C ARG A 17 0.08 -15.80 6.93
N SER A 18 0.36 -17.09 7.15
CA SER A 18 1.73 -17.57 7.27
C SER A 18 2.49 -17.44 5.94
N SER A 19 1.85 -17.84 4.83
CA SER A 19 2.40 -17.68 3.49
C SER A 19 2.58 -16.22 3.08
N VAL A 20 1.62 -15.35 3.39
CA VAL A 20 1.72 -13.91 3.07
C VAL A 20 2.87 -13.24 3.81
N VAL A 21 2.98 -13.47 5.13
CA VAL A 21 4.08 -12.91 5.93
C VAL A 21 5.43 -13.41 5.42
N LYS A 22 5.55 -14.72 5.17
CA LYS A 22 6.76 -15.32 4.60
C LYS A 22 7.10 -14.74 3.23
N GLY A 23 6.10 -14.50 2.38
CA GLY A 23 6.28 -13.85 1.08
C GLY A 23 6.86 -12.45 1.21
N ILE A 24 6.34 -11.64 2.14
CA ILE A 24 6.85 -10.29 2.42
C ILE A 24 8.27 -10.35 2.99
N GLU A 25 8.55 -11.27 3.91
CA GLU A 25 9.90 -11.44 4.46
C GLU A 25 10.91 -11.78 3.36
N MET A 26 10.57 -12.70 2.45
CA MET A 26 11.44 -13.08 1.34
C MET A 26 11.77 -11.90 0.41
N ILE A 27 10.85 -10.95 0.24
CA ILE A 27 11.11 -9.73 -0.54
C ILE A 27 12.23 -8.90 0.11
N SER A 28 12.29 -8.87 1.44
CA SER A 28 13.26 -8.08 2.20
C SER A 28 14.59 -8.79 2.49
N GLN A 29 14.73 -10.08 2.19
CA GLN A 29 15.97 -10.83 2.40
C GLN A 29 17.03 -10.56 1.31
N PRO A 30 18.32 -10.86 1.57
CA PRO A 30 19.37 -10.83 0.55
C PRO A 30 19.01 -11.71 -0.67
N GLY A 31 19.12 -11.15 -1.88
CA GLY A 31 18.66 -11.80 -3.11
C GLY A 31 17.18 -11.58 -3.44
N GLY A 32 16.42 -10.96 -2.52
CA GLY A 32 15.12 -10.36 -2.79
C GLY A 32 15.26 -8.96 -3.42
N THR A 33 14.23 -8.12 -3.25
CA THR A 33 14.23 -6.73 -3.77
C THR A 33 14.38 -5.69 -2.66
N GLY A 34 14.85 -6.07 -1.47
CA GLY A 34 15.00 -5.18 -0.31
C GLY A 34 15.91 -3.97 -0.54
N ASP A 35 16.94 -4.11 -1.37
CA ASP A 35 17.85 -3.01 -1.73
C ASP A 35 17.31 -2.14 -2.89
N ASN A 36 16.26 -2.60 -3.58
CA ASN A 36 15.67 -1.89 -4.71
C ASN A 36 14.69 -0.81 -4.22
N LYS A 37 14.64 0.32 -4.93
CA LYS A 37 13.56 1.28 -4.74
C LYS A 37 12.26 0.69 -5.28
N SER A 38 11.19 0.75 -4.49
CA SER A 38 9.86 0.39 -4.97
C SER A 38 9.42 1.27 -6.13
N SER A 39 8.54 0.77 -7.00
CA SER A 39 7.95 1.56 -8.09
C SER A 39 7.33 2.86 -7.58
N LEU A 40 6.61 2.78 -6.45
CA LEU A 40 6.06 3.93 -5.73
C LEU A 40 7.13 4.99 -5.42
N CYS A 41 8.28 4.58 -4.87
CA CYS A 41 9.39 5.50 -4.58
C CYS A 41 9.96 6.11 -5.85
N VAL A 42 10.16 5.30 -6.89
CA VAL A 42 10.71 5.76 -8.18
C VAL A 42 9.75 6.74 -8.87
N ASP A 43 8.44 6.55 -8.80
CA ASP A 43 7.45 7.48 -9.36
C ASP A 43 7.45 8.81 -8.60
N LEU A 44 7.48 8.78 -7.26
CA LEU A 44 7.56 9.99 -6.44
C LEU A 44 8.84 10.80 -6.72
N LEU A 45 9.99 10.13 -6.84
CA LEU A 45 11.26 10.78 -7.15
C LEU A 45 11.29 11.42 -8.55
N ASN A 46 10.54 10.85 -9.49
CA ASN A 46 10.46 11.35 -10.86
C ASN A 46 9.27 12.29 -11.09
N GLY A 47 8.51 12.65 -10.05
CA GLY A 47 7.34 13.51 -10.18
C GLY A 47 6.19 12.91 -10.99
N ARG A 48 6.13 11.58 -11.13
CA ARG A 48 5.05 10.90 -11.85
C ARG A 48 3.88 10.60 -10.93
N LYS A 49 2.69 10.47 -11.51
CA LYS A 49 1.51 9.94 -10.81
C LYS A 49 1.76 8.49 -10.39
N THR A 50 1.46 8.17 -9.15
CA THR A 50 1.63 6.83 -8.57
C THR A 50 0.37 5.99 -8.68
N GLU A 51 0.49 4.69 -8.35
CA GLU A 51 -0.63 3.74 -8.26
C GLU A 51 -1.26 3.67 -6.85
N VAL A 52 -0.94 4.61 -5.95
CA VAL A 52 -1.34 4.53 -4.53
C VAL A 52 -2.85 4.45 -4.31
N ASP A 53 -3.63 5.07 -5.20
CA ASP A 53 -5.10 5.04 -5.17
C ASP A 53 -5.63 3.62 -5.44
N PHE A 54 -4.92 2.82 -6.26
CA PHE A 54 -5.31 1.45 -6.58
C PHE A 54 -4.77 0.43 -5.57
N ILE A 55 -3.65 0.73 -4.90
CA ILE A 55 -3.05 -0.18 -3.92
C ILE A 55 -3.62 0.09 -2.52
N TYR A 56 -3.43 1.28 -1.95
CA TYR A 56 -3.96 1.61 -0.62
C TYR A 56 -5.41 2.07 -0.70
N GLY A 57 -5.75 2.91 -1.67
CA GLY A 57 -7.11 3.44 -1.82
C GLY A 57 -8.16 2.34 -1.99
N SER A 58 -7.88 1.30 -2.77
CA SER A 58 -8.78 0.15 -2.93
C SER A 58 -9.05 -0.59 -1.61
N VAL A 59 -8.04 -0.76 -0.76
CA VAL A 59 -8.21 -1.44 0.54
C VAL A 59 -8.98 -0.54 1.51
N ILE A 60 -8.69 0.76 1.51
CA ILE A 60 -9.43 1.74 2.33
C ILE A 60 -10.91 1.76 1.94
N GLN A 61 -11.20 1.81 0.64
CA GLN A 61 -12.57 1.81 0.12
C GLN A 61 -13.34 0.54 0.53
N ARG A 62 -12.73 -0.63 0.36
CA ARG A 62 -13.32 -1.91 0.80
C ARG A 62 -13.51 -1.96 2.31
N GLY A 63 -12.56 -1.43 3.08
CA GLY A 63 -12.68 -1.31 4.53
C GLY A 63 -13.88 -0.46 4.93
N LEU A 64 -14.08 0.68 4.27
CA LEU A 64 -15.25 1.54 4.49
C LEU A 64 -16.57 0.81 4.19
N GLU A 65 -16.66 0.13 3.04
CA GLU A 65 -17.85 -0.63 2.62
C GLU A 65 -18.20 -1.76 3.60
N ASN A 66 -17.19 -2.36 4.23
CA ASN A 66 -17.34 -3.48 5.16
C ASN A 66 -17.24 -3.06 6.64
N GLN A 67 -17.21 -1.75 6.94
CA GLN A 67 -17.09 -1.21 8.30
C GLN A 67 -15.83 -1.70 9.05
N VAL A 68 -14.74 -1.93 8.34
CA VAL A 68 -13.42 -2.30 8.87
C VAL A 68 -12.50 -1.07 8.86
N PRO A 69 -11.98 -0.62 10.01
CA PRO A 69 -11.12 0.55 10.07
C PRO A 69 -9.76 0.29 9.42
N THR A 70 -9.28 1.26 8.64
CA THR A 70 -7.98 1.23 7.93
C THR A 70 -7.10 2.48 8.21
N PRO A 71 -6.95 2.92 9.48
CA PRO A 71 -6.33 4.21 9.80
C PRO A 71 -4.87 4.31 9.35
N THR A 72 -4.08 3.23 9.44
CA THR A 72 -2.68 3.23 9.01
C THR A 72 -2.60 3.40 7.50
N LEU A 73 -3.41 2.65 6.75
CA LEU A 73 -3.47 2.78 5.28
C LEU A 73 -3.94 4.17 4.86
N GLN A 74 -4.91 4.77 5.56
CA GLN A 74 -5.35 6.14 5.31
C GLN A 74 -4.23 7.16 5.50
N VAL A 75 -3.44 7.04 6.57
CA VAL A 75 -2.27 7.91 6.80
C VAL A 75 -1.24 7.73 5.69
N LEU A 76 -0.87 6.48 5.35
CA LEU A 76 0.11 6.20 4.30
C LEU A 76 -0.34 6.72 2.93
N HIS A 77 -1.61 6.50 2.57
CA HIS A 77 -2.22 7.04 1.35
C HIS A 77 -2.13 8.57 1.35
N GLY A 78 -2.58 9.23 2.42
CA GLY A 78 -2.54 10.69 2.54
C GLY A 78 -1.14 11.28 2.42
N LEU A 79 -0.12 10.65 3.02
CA LEU A 79 1.27 11.08 2.90
C LEU A 79 1.76 11.05 1.44
N VAL A 80 1.45 9.97 0.70
CA VAL A 80 1.80 9.87 -0.72
C VAL A 80 1.09 10.94 -1.54
N LYS A 81 -0.23 11.11 -1.35
CA LYS A 81 -1.00 12.16 -2.06
C LYS A 81 -0.47 13.56 -1.78
N GLY A 82 -0.01 13.82 -0.55
CA GLY A 82 0.62 15.09 -0.19
C GLY A 82 1.91 15.36 -0.98
N ILE A 83 2.75 14.34 -1.17
CA ILE A 83 3.97 14.46 -1.98
C ILE A 83 3.63 14.66 -3.46
N GLU A 84 2.66 13.90 -4.00
CA GLU A 84 2.18 14.07 -5.38
C GLU A 84 1.66 15.50 -5.64
N ALA A 85 0.85 16.04 -4.72
CA ALA A 85 0.32 17.40 -4.84
C ALA A 85 1.43 18.46 -4.83
N ARG A 86 2.46 18.27 -3.99
CA ARG A 86 3.65 19.13 -3.98
C ARG A 86 4.40 19.07 -5.32
N ASN A 87 4.56 17.88 -5.90
CA ASN A 87 5.26 17.71 -7.17
C ASN A 87 4.53 18.38 -8.34
N ILE A 88 3.19 18.36 -8.34
CA ILE A 88 2.37 19.07 -9.35
C ILE A 88 2.52 20.59 -9.21
N SER A 89 2.64 21.11 -7.99
CA SER A 89 2.70 22.54 -7.71
C SER A 89 4.04 23.21 -8.07
N ILE A 90 5.06 22.42 -8.43
CA ILE A 90 6.43 22.88 -8.75
C ILE A 90 6.69 22.91 -10.27
N ILE A 91 5.75 22.39 -11.08
CA ILE A 91 5.79 22.38 -12.56
C ILE A 91 4.93 23.53 -13.07
#